data_AF-A0AAN6MWP4-F1
#
_entry.id   AF-A0AAN6MWP4-F1
#
_cell.length_a   1.000
_cell.length_b   1.000
_cell.length_c   1.000
_cell.angle_alpha   90.00
_cell.angle_beta   90.00
_cell.angle_gamma   90.00
#
_symmetry.space_group_name_H-M   'P 1'
#
loop_
_entity.id
_entity.type
_entity.pdbx_description
1 polymer ?
#
loop_
_entity_poly.entity_id
_entity_poly.type
_entity_poly.pdbx_seq_one_letter_code
_entity_poly.pdbx_strand_id
1 'polypeptide(L)'
;LGILANTDSLGGDTIGVMYQPNSIDPTNSNRSYSVNAYLPRARANLKVLTDITVARVNLELDGESDKYRATGVTPQVGTVITARKEVILSAGVIQSPNLLELSGVGQQSVLSAAGIPQIIDLPGVGENYQDHIRVAILGKKFVFRGKLPL
;
A
#
# COMPACT_ATOMS: atom_id res chain seq x y z
N LEU A 1 16.86 34.41 -1.32
CA LEU A 1 15.64 33.75 -1.85
C LEU A 1 14.41 33.95 -0.96
N GLY A 2 14.53 34.40 0.30
CA GLY A 2 13.36 34.72 1.14
C GLY A 2 12.62 33.49 1.72
N ILE A 3 13.14 32.28 1.51
CA ILE A 3 12.57 31.05 2.08
C ILE A 3 13.09 30.88 3.50
N LEU A 4 12.18 30.75 4.47
CA LEU A 4 12.51 30.59 5.88
C LEU A 4 12.90 29.15 6.20
N ALA A 5 13.73 28.98 7.23
CA ALA A 5 13.96 27.66 7.81
C ALA A 5 12.72 27.23 8.61
N ASN A 6 12.27 25.99 8.40
CA ASN A 6 11.16 25.38 9.12
C ASN A 6 11.67 24.16 9.88
N THR A 7 11.60 24.22 11.21
CA THR A 7 12.03 23.13 12.12
C THR A 7 10.89 22.21 12.54
N ASP A 8 9.65 22.55 12.19
CA ASP A 8 8.43 21.82 12.57
C ASP A 8 7.59 21.47 11.33
N SER A 9 8.25 21.01 10.26
CA SER A 9 7.59 20.71 8.99
C SER A 9 6.60 19.54 9.06
N LEU A 10 6.58 18.80 10.17
CA LEU A 10 5.63 17.71 10.42
C LEU A 10 4.43 18.16 11.27
N GLY A 11 4.40 19.41 11.75
CA GLY A 11 3.29 19.99 12.51
C GLY A 11 2.06 20.36 11.67
N GLY A 12 2.07 20.10 10.36
CA GLY A 12 0.96 20.37 9.43
C GLY A 12 1.21 21.56 8.49
N ASP A 13 2.28 22.33 8.70
CA ASP A 13 2.76 23.35 7.76
C ASP A 13 4.13 22.95 7.22
N THR A 14 4.18 22.66 5.91
CA THR A 14 5.37 22.16 5.21
C THR A 14 6.15 23.24 4.47
N ILE A 15 5.80 24.52 4.63
CA ILE A 15 6.47 25.61 3.91
C ILE A 15 7.86 25.87 4.51
N GLY A 16 8.90 25.93 3.67
CA GLY A 16 10.24 26.38 4.07
C GLY A 16 11.38 25.45 3.62
N VAL A 17 12.57 25.67 4.20
CA VAL A 17 13.71 24.75 4.12
C VAL A 17 13.81 23.99 5.44
N MET A 18 13.89 22.67 5.39
CA MET A 18 13.74 21.82 6.57
C MET A 18 14.66 20.60 6.54
N TYR A 19 14.96 20.05 7.71
CA TYR A 19 15.52 18.71 7.85
C TYR A 19 14.37 17.71 7.95
N GLN A 20 14.24 16.84 6.97
CA GLN A 20 13.22 15.79 6.97
C GLN A 20 13.74 14.57 7.75
N PRO A 21 12.98 14.06 8.75
CA PRO A 21 13.34 12.83 9.43
C PRO A 21 13.18 11.66 8.47
N ASN A 22 13.95 10.59 8.74
CA ASN A 22 13.87 9.34 7.99
C ASN A 22 13.34 8.23 8.89
N SER A 23 12.76 7.19 8.29
CA SER A 23 12.33 5.98 8.99
C SER A 23 13.53 5.11 9.38
N ILE A 24 14.31 5.58 10.35
CA ILE A 24 15.51 4.96 10.90
C ILE A 24 15.39 4.95 12.42
N ASP A 25 15.69 3.82 13.05
CA ASP A 25 15.76 3.68 14.50
C ASP A 25 17.02 4.40 15.01
N PRO A 26 16.89 5.45 15.84
CA PRO A 26 18.03 6.23 16.29
C PRO A 26 18.96 5.46 17.23
N THR A 27 18.51 4.36 17.83
CA THR A 27 19.30 3.60 18.81
C THR A 27 20.32 2.67 18.17
N ASN A 28 20.04 2.19 16.95
CA ASN A 28 20.84 1.17 16.27
C ASN A 28 21.05 1.46 14.77
N SER A 29 20.51 2.56 14.26
CA SER A 29 20.60 2.99 12.85
C SER A 29 20.00 2.00 11.84
N ASN A 30 19.18 1.04 12.28
CA ASN A 30 18.45 0.15 11.38
C ASN A 30 17.24 0.85 10.79
N ARG A 31 16.78 0.39 9.62
CA ARG A 31 15.52 0.84 9.03
C ARG A 31 14.35 0.56 9.98
N SER A 32 13.49 1.55 10.19
CA SER A 32 12.19 1.38 10.84
C SER A 32 11.13 1.06 9.80
N TYR A 33 10.47 -0.11 9.90
CA TYR A 33 9.43 -0.54 8.97
C TYR A 33 8.35 -1.38 9.69
N SER A 34 7.22 -1.65 9.05
CA SER A 34 6.07 -2.24 9.76
C SER A 34 6.38 -3.59 10.43
N VAL A 35 7.21 -4.45 9.82
CA VAL A 35 7.47 -5.77 10.40
C VAL A 35 8.29 -5.66 11.68
N ASN A 36 9.41 -4.93 11.70
CA ASN A 36 10.23 -4.83 12.93
C ASN A 36 9.55 -4.01 14.03
N ALA A 37 8.58 -3.14 13.69
CA ALA A 37 7.79 -2.40 14.67
C ALA A 37 6.63 -3.22 15.26
N TYR A 38 5.83 -3.90 14.43
CA TYR A 38 4.58 -4.53 14.86
C TYR A 38 4.71 -6.02 15.16
N LEU A 39 5.54 -6.78 14.41
CA LEU A 39 5.62 -8.23 14.57
C LEU A 39 6.18 -8.66 15.94
N PRO A 40 7.20 -8.00 16.53
CA PRO A 40 7.66 -8.32 17.89
C PRO A 40 6.61 -8.08 18.99
N ARG A 41 5.58 -7.28 18.71
CA ARG A 41 4.46 -6.99 19.62
C ARG A 41 3.27 -7.92 19.40
N ALA A 42 3.34 -8.81 18.41
CA ALA A 42 2.26 -9.74 18.10
C ALA A 42 2.09 -10.79 19.20
N ARG A 43 0.84 -11.20 19.41
CA ARG A 43 0.48 -12.29 20.31
C ARG A 43 0.59 -13.65 19.59
N ALA A 44 0.65 -14.73 20.36
CA ALA A 44 0.80 -16.10 19.84
C ALA A 44 -0.33 -16.58 18.90
N ASN A 45 -1.47 -15.87 18.85
CA ASN A 45 -2.57 -16.17 17.96
C ASN A 45 -2.42 -15.57 16.54
N LEU A 46 -1.38 -14.77 16.29
CA LEU A 46 -1.06 -14.28 14.94
C LEU A 46 -0.33 -15.38 14.14
N LYS A 47 -0.83 -15.67 12.95
CA LYS A 47 -0.15 -16.50 11.96
C LYS A 47 0.23 -15.62 10.77
N VAL A 48 1.51 -15.64 10.41
CA VAL A 48 2.02 -14.97 9.21
C VAL A 48 2.39 -16.04 8.21
N LEU A 49 1.74 -16.01 7.05
CA LEU A 49 2.05 -16.90 5.94
C LEU A 49 2.72 -16.05 4.87
N THR A 50 3.99 -16.34 4.59
CA THR A 50 4.74 -15.70 3.49
C THR A 50 4.65 -16.57 2.24
N ASP A 51 5.05 -16.01 1.10
CA ASP A 51 5.15 -16.75 -0.17
C ASP A 51 3.81 -17.33 -0.65
N ILE A 52 2.70 -16.72 -0.21
CA ILE A 52 1.35 -17.04 -0.64
C ILE A 52 0.75 -15.80 -1.30
N THR A 53 0.45 -15.94 -2.60
CA THR A 53 -0.30 -14.92 -3.35
C THR A 53 -1.77 -15.28 -3.35
N VAL A 54 -2.61 -14.36 -2.84
CA VAL A 54 -4.08 -14.50 -2.91
C VAL A 54 -4.53 -14.27 -4.36
N ALA A 55 -5.42 -15.13 -4.86
CA ALA A 55 -6.01 -15.00 -6.20
C ALA A 55 -7.35 -14.25 -6.15
N ARG A 56 -8.18 -14.51 -5.14
CA ARG A 56 -9.48 -13.85 -4.96
C ARG A 56 -9.99 -13.99 -3.52
N VAL A 57 -10.93 -13.13 -3.17
CA VAL A 57 -11.78 -13.23 -1.97
C VAL A 57 -12.97 -14.12 -2.29
N ASN A 58 -13.36 -14.94 -1.32
CA ASN A 58 -14.55 -15.78 -1.42
C ASN A 58 -15.74 -15.02 -0.84
N LEU A 59 -16.78 -14.82 -1.64
CA LEU A 59 -18.01 -14.12 -1.28
C LEU A 59 -19.19 -15.08 -1.36
N GLU A 60 -20.07 -15.00 -0.36
CA GLU A 60 -21.32 -15.76 -0.30
C GLU A 60 -22.46 -14.80 0.00
N LEU A 61 -23.62 -15.01 -0.64
CA LEU A 61 -24.82 -14.24 -0.33
C LEU A 61 -25.33 -14.64 1.06
N ASP A 62 -25.49 -13.67 1.93
CA ASP A 62 -26.07 -13.87 3.24
C ASP A 62 -27.59 -13.89 3.14
N GLY A 63 -28.19 -15.07 3.33
CA GLY A 63 -29.62 -15.28 3.13
C GLY A 63 -30.53 -14.47 4.06
N GLU A 64 -29.99 -13.89 5.14
CA GLU A 64 -30.73 -13.02 6.04
C GLU A 64 -30.67 -11.53 5.65
N SER A 65 -29.57 -11.09 5.03
CA SER A 65 -29.29 -9.66 4.82
C SER A 65 -29.24 -9.23 3.35
N ASP A 66 -29.38 -10.16 2.40
CA ASP A 66 -29.27 -9.95 0.96
C ASP A 66 -27.97 -9.22 0.55
N LYS A 67 -26.93 -9.36 1.39
CA LYS A 67 -25.60 -8.78 1.21
C LYS A 67 -24.58 -9.89 1.06
N TYR A 68 -23.52 -9.62 0.33
CA TYR A 68 -22.40 -10.54 0.25
C TYR A 68 -21.53 -10.46 1.51
N ARG A 69 -21.19 -11.63 2.05
CA ARG A 69 -20.25 -11.80 3.15
C ARG A 69 -18.97 -12.45 2.64
N ALA A 70 -17.82 -11.92 3.04
CA ALA A 70 -16.54 -12.55 2.78
C ALA A 70 -16.31 -13.75 3.73
N THR A 71 -16.10 -14.94 3.18
CA THR A 71 -15.92 -16.19 3.94
C THR A 71 -14.49 -16.70 3.97
N GLY A 72 -13.59 -16.03 3.25
CA GLY A 72 -12.17 -16.38 3.21
C GLY A 72 -11.49 -15.88 1.95
N VAL A 73 -10.33 -16.46 1.66
CA VAL A 73 -9.53 -16.18 0.46
C VAL A 73 -9.07 -17.47 -0.20
N THR A 74 -9.01 -17.44 -1.53
CA THR A 74 -8.45 -18.52 -2.34
C THR A 74 -7.06 -18.09 -2.83
N PRO A 75 -5.98 -18.79 -2.45
CA PRO A 75 -4.64 -18.51 -2.97
C PRO A 75 -4.48 -19.02 -4.41
N GLN A 76 -3.46 -18.54 -5.11
CA GLN A 76 -3.10 -19.04 -6.45
C GLN A 76 -2.63 -20.51 -6.40
N VAL A 77 -1.93 -20.87 -5.33
CA VAL A 77 -1.44 -22.23 -5.08
C VAL A 77 -1.73 -22.58 -3.62
N GLY A 78 -2.24 -23.80 -3.39
CA GLY A 78 -2.52 -24.32 -2.05
C GLY A 78 -4.01 -24.34 -1.72
N THR A 79 -4.31 -24.32 -0.42
CA THR A 79 -5.67 -24.54 0.10
C THR A 79 -6.35 -23.22 0.45
N VAL A 80 -7.67 -23.18 0.26
CA VAL A 80 -8.53 -22.06 0.71
C VAL A 80 -8.35 -21.79 2.19
N ILE A 81 -8.22 -20.51 2.55
CA ILE A 81 -8.12 -20.03 3.92
C ILE A 81 -9.47 -19.41 4.30
N THR A 82 -10.16 -19.97 5.29
CA THR A 82 -11.48 -19.48 5.73
C THR A 82 -11.36 -18.41 6.81
N ALA A 83 -12.31 -17.48 6.80
CA ALA A 83 -12.44 -16.41 7.78
C ALA A 83 -13.81 -16.48 8.46
N ARG A 84 -13.83 -16.45 9.79
CA ARG A 84 -15.09 -16.50 10.57
C ARG A 84 -15.75 -15.14 10.79
N LYS A 85 -15.01 -14.05 10.57
CA LYS A 85 -15.47 -12.69 10.86
C LYS A 85 -15.32 -11.81 9.63
N GLU A 86 -14.08 -11.55 9.25
CA GLU A 86 -13.76 -10.54 8.23
C GLU A 86 -12.55 -10.96 7.42
N VAL A 87 -12.48 -10.44 6.19
CA VAL A 87 -11.31 -10.44 5.33
C VAL A 87 -10.92 -8.98 5.11
N ILE A 88 -9.68 -8.63 5.45
CA ILE A 88 -9.16 -7.26 5.31
C ILE A 88 -8.16 -7.25 4.15
N LEU A 89 -8.43 -6.42 3.14
CA LEU A 89 -7.53 -6.24 2.01
C LEU A 89 -6.48 -5.16 2.31
N SER A 90 -5.24 -5.60 2.45
CA SER A 90 -4.06 -4.73 2.69
C SER A 90 -2.96 -4.97 1.65
N ALA A 91 -3.35 -5.29 0.41
CA ALA A 91 -2.43 -5.62 -0.69
C ALA A 91 -1.84 -4.38 -1.40
N GLY A 92 -2.17 -3.18 -0.92
CA GLY A 92 -1.72 -1.91 -1.49
C GLY A 92 -2.60 -1.43 -2.66
N VAL A 93 -2.34 -0.19 -3.10
CA VAL A 93 -3.20 0.53 -4.06
C VAL A 93 -3.34 -0.17 -5.43
N ILE A 94 -2.36 -0.99 -5.82
CA ILE A 94 -2.38 -1.71 -7.10
C ILE A 94 -3.11 -3.05 -6.96
N GLN A 95 -2.78 -3.85 -5.95
CA GLN A 95 -3.31 -5.22 -5.85
C GLN A 95 -4.66 -5.32 -5.14
N SER A 96 -4.97 -4.42 -4.19
CA SER A 96 -6.29 -4.43 -3.53
C SER A 96 -7.46 -4.28 -4.50
N PRO A 97 -7.48 -3.29 -5.43
CA PRO A 97 -8.57 -3.22 -6.42
C PRO A 97 -8.57 -4.40 -7.38
N ASN A 98 -7.39 -4.88 -7.81
CA ASN A 98 -7.31 -6.07 -8.66
C ASN A 98 -7.90 -7.32 -7.98
N LEU A 99 -7.65 -7.51 -6.67
CA LEU A 99 -8.25 -8.61 -5.91
C LEU A 99 -9.77 -8.47 -5.81
N LEU A 100 -10.31 -7.26 -5.66
CA LEU A 100 -11.75 -7.02 -5.69
C LEU A 100 -12.34 -7.40 -7.05
N GLU A 101 -11.72 -6.96 -8.15
CA GLU A 101 -12.15 -7.29 -9.51
C GLU A 101 -12.11 -8.79 -9.78
N LEU A 102 -11.01 -9.47 -9.41
CA LEU A 102 -10.87 -10.94 -9.48
C LEU A 102 -11.89 -11.69 -8.61
N SER A 103 -12.50 -11.00 -7.64
CA SER A 103 -13.57 -11.52 -6.79
C SER A 103 -14.97 -11.16 -7.30
N GLY A 104 -15.08 -10.53 -8.48
CA GLY A 104 -16.36 -10.09 -9.07
C GLY A 104 -16.89 -8.76 -8.50
N VAL A 105 -16.06 -7.96 -7.85
CA VAL A 105 -16.43 -6.65 -7.30
C VAL A 105 -15.74 -5.55 -8.12
N GLY A 106 -16.50 -4.85 -8.96
CA GLY A 106 -15.93 -3.86 -9.87
C GLY A 106 -16.89 -3.43 -10.98
N GLN A 107 -16.40 -2.66 -11.94
CA GLN A 107 -17.18 -2.17 -13.08
C GLN A 107 -17.51 -3.30 -14.08
N GLN A 108 -18.77 -3.40 -14.52
CA GLN A 108 -19.22 -4.48 -15.42
C GLN A 108 -18.38 -4.60 -16.70
N SER A 109 -18.02 -3.49 -17.35
CA SER A 109 -17.22 -3.50 -18.59
C SER A 109 -15.82 -4.07 -18.39
N VAL A 110 -15.16 -3.72 -17.28
CA VAL A 110 -13.84 -4.24 -16.91
C VAL A 110 -13.92 -5.74 -16.63
N LEU A 111 -14.87 -6.14 -15.78
CA LEU A 111 -15.06 -7.54 -15.41
C LEU A 111 -15.43 -8.42 -16.62
N SER A 112 -16.33 -7.94 -17.47
CA SER A 112 -16.74 -8.66 -18.69
C SER A 112 -15.57 -8.85 -19.66
N ALA A 113 -14.74 -7.81 -19.85
CA ALA A 113 -13.57 -7.90 -20.71
C ALA A 113 -12.54 -8.93 -20.19
N ALA A 114 -12.48 -9.14 -18.87
CA ALA A 114 -11.65 -10.16 -18.24
C ALA A 114 -12.32 -11.54 -18.12
N GLY A 115 -13.57 -11.71 -18.55
CA GLY A 115 -14.32 -12.97 -18.43
C GLY A 115 -14.76 -13.29 -17.00
N ILE A 116 -14.91 -12.28 -16.14
CA ILE A 116 -15.24 -12.42 -14.72
C ILE A 116 -16.72 -12.09 -14.51
N PRO A 117 -17.52 -12.97 -13.89
CA PRO A 117 -18.88 -12.65 -13.50
C PRO A 117 -18.92 -11.53 -12.46
N GLN A 118 -19.74 -10.51 -12.69
CA GLN A 118 -19.97 -9.46 -11.69
C GLN A 118 -20.88 -9.98 -10.57
N ILE A 119 -20.45 -9.74 -9.34
CA ILE A 119 -21.17 -10.04 -8.09
C ILE A 119 -21.67 -8.74 -7.46
N ILE A 120 -20.81 -7.72 -7.40
CA ILE A 120 -21.13 -6.38 -6.89
C ILE A 120 -20.68 -5.36 -7.94
N ASP A 121 -21.61 -4.53 -8.40
CA ASP A 121 -21.28 -3.38 -9.24
C ASP A 121 -20.69 -2.26 -8.37
N LEU A 122 -19.39 -2.06 -8.52
CA LEU A 122 -18.66 -1.01 -7.80
C LEU A 122 -17.66 -0.35 -8.76
N PRO A 123 -18.11 0.61 -9.59
CA PRO A 123 -17.31 1.16 -10.68
C PRO A 123 -16.10 1.99 -10.23
N GLY A 124 -16.00 2.32 -8.94
CA GLY A 124 -14.83 3.02 -8.38
C GLY A 124 -13.65 2.09 -8.06
N VAL A 125 -13.82 0.77 -8.13
CA VAL A 125 -12.70 -0.17 -7.95
C VAL A 125 -11.72 -0.01 -9.11
N GLY A 126 -10.43 0.17 -8.80
CA GLY A 126 -9.37 0.35 -9.78
C GLY A 126 -9.19 1.79 -10.28
N GLU A 127 -10.17 2.65 -10.03
CA GLU A 127 -10.19 4.03 -10.52
C GLU A 127 -9.57 5.04 -9.54
N ASN A 128 -9.41 6.29 -10.01
CA ASN A 128 -8.88 7.41 -9.21
C ASN A 128 -7.49 7.15 -8.60
N TYR A 129 -6.62 6.48 -9.36
CA TYR A 129 -5.22 6.32 -8.99
C TYR A 129 -4.50 7.68 -8.95
N GLN A 130 -3.76 7.93 -7.87
CA GLN A 130 -2.99 9.15 -7.65
C GLN A 130 -1.59 8.80 -7.15
N ASP A 131 -0.58 9.50 -7.68
CA ASP A 131 0.81 9.37 -7.25
C ASP A 131 1.52 10.72 -7.40
N HIS A 132 2.68 10.87 -6.77
CA HIS A 132 3.54 12.03 -6.89
C HIS A 132 4.56 11.83 -8.01
N ILE A 133 4.49 12.69 -9.03
CA ILE A 133 5.49 12.69 -10.11
C ILE A 133 6.84 13.12 -9.53
N ARG A 134 7.85 12.27 -9.66
CA ARG A 134 9.22 12.56 -9.24
C ARG A 134 10.09 12.91 -10.45
N VAL A 135 10.79 14.04 -10.38
CA VAL A 135 11.80 14.46 -11.35
C VAL A 135 13.17 14.47 -10.67
N ALA A 136 14.18 13.84 -11.28
CA ALA A 136 15.55 13.85 -10.79
C ALA A 136 16.42 14.80 -11.62
N ILE A 137 17.11 15.73 -10.97
CA ILE A 137 18.07 16.64 -11.60
C ILE A 137 19.47 16.22 -11.18
N LEU A 138 20.31 15.86 -12.16
CA LEU A 138 21.70 15.44 -11.95
C LEU A 138 22.64 16.58 -12.33
N GLY A 139 23.31 17.17 -11.35
CA GLY A 139 24.33 18.19 -11.55
C GLY A 139 25.74 17.60 -11.51
N LYS A 140 26.62 18.02 -12.43
CA LYS A 140 28.05 17.68 -12.38
C LYS A 140 28.78 18.68 -11.48
N LYS A 141 29.42 18.22 -10.41
CA LYS A 141 30.25 19.07 -9.55
C LYS A 141 31.55 19.40 -10.28
N PHE A 142 31.71 20.63 -10.74
CA PHE A 142 33.00 21.14 -11.20
C PHE A 142 33.79 21.62 -9.98
N VAL A 143 34.91 20.95 -9.69
CA VAL A 143 35.85 21.39 -8.65
C VAL A 143 36.94 22.22 -9.33
N PHE A 144 36.96 23.52 -9.08
CA PHE A 144 38.02 24.39 -9.56
C PHE A 144 39.28 24.15 -8.70
N ARG A 145 40.35 23.60 -9.30
CA ARG A 145 41.66 23.41 -8.66
C ARG A 145 42.64 24.52 -9.05
N GLY A 146 42.24 25.78 -8.88
CA GLY A 146 43.12 26.93 -9.06
C GLY A 146 43.64 27.42 -7.69
N LYS A 147 44.96 27.59 -7.54
CA LYS A 147 45.50 28.38 -6.42
C LYS A 147 45.10 29.83 -6.62
N LEU A 148 44.45 30.44 -5.62
CA LEU A 148 44.23 31.89 -5.58
C LEU A 148 45.60 32.59 -5.62
N PRO A 149 45.82 33.57 -6.51
CA PRO A 149 47.00 34.44 -6.41
C PRO A 149 46.87 35.29 -5.14
N LEU A 150 47.96 35.35 -4.37
CA LEU A 150 48.14 36.24 -3.22
C LEU A 150 48.20 37.70 -3.66
#